data_AF-A0A2X3IQH2-F1
#
_entry.id   AF-A0A2X3IQH2-F1
#
_cell.length_a   1.000
_cell.length_b   1.000
_cell.length_c   1.000
_cell.angle_alpha   90.00
_cell.angle_beta   90.00
_cell.angle_gamma   90.00
#
_symmetry.space_group_name_H-M   'P 1'
#
loop_
_entity.id
_entity.type
_entity.pdbx_description
1 polymer ?
#
loop_
_entity_poly.entity_id
_entity_poly.type
_entity_poly.pdbx_seq_one_letter_code
_entity_poly.pdbx_strand_id
1 'polypeptide(L)'
;MALTDKQINVIGRIIQGEQITNIAKIEGVSRQAIYNWLKNEEFKAELDTQLQEIKTAVKNNIVGKSNSVIDQIIKIALTSKSEKASLNACIYLLDHLLGKPTTKIADVTDQEKENDIDLDKELESIPEIE
;
A
#
# COMPACT_ATOMS: atom_id res chain seq x y z
N MET A 1 -32.68 -4.74 4.21
CA MET A 1 -33.35 -4.34 5.48
C MET A 1 -32.40 -3.34 6.14
N ALA A 2 -32.85 -2.22 6.71
CA ALA A 2 -31.89 -1.26 7.26
C ALA A 2 -31.18 -1.84 8.50
N LEU A 3 -29.88 -1.55 8.67
CA LEU A 3 -29.14 -1.90 9.88
C LEU A 3 -29.78 -1.22 11.10
N THR A 4 -29.80 -1.94 12.21
CA THR A 4 -30.30 -1.39 13.49
C THR A 4 -29.27 -0.48 14.13
N ASP A 5 -29.71 0.47 14.98
CA ASP A 5 -28.80 1.37 15.71
C ASP A 5 -27.73 0.61 16.51
N LYS A 6 -28.10 -0.53 17.10
CA LYS A 6 -27.14 -1.41 17.79
C LYS A 6 -26.07 -1.95 16.85
N GLN A 7 -26.44 -2.35 15.64
CA GLN A 7 -25.47 -2.83 14.66
C GLN A 7 -24.52 -1.70 14.23
N ILE A 8 -25.03 -0.49 14.03
CA ILE A 8 -24.22 0.69 13.70
C ILE A 8 -23.22 1.01 14.84
N ASN A 9 -23.67 1.01 16.09
CA ASN A 9 -22.79 1.23 17.25
C ASN A 9 -21.71 0.15 17.35
N VAL A 10 -22.07 -1.11 17.14
CA VAL A 10 -21.12 -2.23 17.12
C VAL A 10 -20.08 -2.05 16.01
N ILE A 11 -20.49 -1.64 14.80
CA ILE A 11 -19.57 -1.35 13.69
C ILE A 11 -18.57 -0.28 14.10
N GLY A 12 -19.04 0.86 14.64
CA GLY A 12 -18.17 1.94 15.09
C GLY A 12 -17.13 1.49 16.12
N ARG A 13 -17.53 0.66 17.09
CA ARG A 13 -16.62 0.11 18.10
C ARG A 13 -15.62 -0.90 17.53
N ILE A 14 -16.04 -1.72 16.57
CA ILE A 14 -15.14 -2.65 15.87
C ILE A 14 -14.05 -1.86 15.13
N ILE A 15 -14.43 -0.77 14.44
CA ILE A 15 -13.51 0.10 13.71
C ILE A 15 -12.50 0.77 14.66
N GLN A 16 -12.92 1.11 15.88
CA GLN A 16 -12.04 1.62 16.93
C GLN A 16 -11.08 0.57 17.51
N GLY A 17 -11.17 -0.69 17.07
CA GLY A 17 -10.32 -1.79 17.54
C GLY A 17 -10.75 -2.37 18.89
N GLU A 18 -11.99 -2.12 19.32
CA GLU A 18 -12.49 -2.65 20.59
C GLU A 18 -12.74 -4.17 20.50
N GLN A 19 -12.44 -4.90 21.57
CA GLN A 19 -12.62 -6.35 21.62
C GLN A 19 -14.12 -6.71 21.60
N ILE A 20 -14.50 -7.71 20.80
CA ILE A 20 -15.89 -8.19 20.66
C ILE A 20 -16.52 -8.55 22.02
N THR A 21 -15.73 -9.04 22.98
CA THR A 21 -16.16 -9.32 24.35
C THR A 21 -16.61 -8.09 25.11
N ASN A 22 -15.95 -6.94 24.90
CA ASN A 22 -16.29 -5.68 25.55
C ASN A 22 -17.46 -5.01 24.85
N ILE A 23 -17.46 -5.01 23.51
CA ILE A 23 -18.57 -4.51 22.69
C ILE A 23 -19.88 -5.20 23.06
N ALA A 24 -19.87 -6.53 23.18
CA ALA A 24 -21.04 -7.31 23.59
C ALA A 24 -21.61 -6.86 24.94
N LYS A 25 -20.74 -6.57 25.92
CA LYS A 25 -21.14 -6.09 27.25
C LYS A 25 -21.73 -4.68 27.18
N ILE A 26 -21.11 -3.79 26.41
CA ILE A 26 -21.49 -2.37 26.33
C ILE A 26 -22.83 -2.22 25.60
N GLU A 27 -23.00 -2.90 24.47
CA GLU A 27 -24.20 -2.80 23.63
C GLU A 27 -25.34 -3.73 24.09
N GLY A 28 -25.08 -4.54 25.12
CA GLY A 28 -26.05 -5.46 25.71
C GLY A 28 -26.51 -6.55 24.73
N VAL A 29 -25.56 -7.14 24.01
CA VAL A 29 -25.81 -8.20 23.01
C VAL A 29 -24.92 -9.41 23.25
N SER A 30 -25.31 -10.59 22.75
CA SER A 30 -24.44 -11.75 22.86
C SER A 30 -23.28 -11.64 21.85
N ARG A 31 -22.10 -12.17 22.23
CA ARG A 31 -20.95 -12.27 21.30
C ARG A 31 -21.32 -13.02 20.03
N GLN A 32 -22.16 -14.06 20.16
CA GLN A 32 -22.63 -14.85 19.03
C GLN A 32 -23.45 -14.01 18.04
N ALA A 33 -24.29 -13.09 18.54
CA ALA A 33 -25.04 -12.17 17.68
C ALA A 33 -24.09 -11.31 16.83
N ILE A 34 -23.03 -10.76 17.45
CA ILE A 34 -22.03 -9.97 16.73
C ILE A 34 -21.32 -10.83 15.66
N TYR A 35 -20.92 -12.06 15.98
CA TYR A 35 -20.32 -12.96 14.98
C TYR A 35 -21.28 -13.34 13.85
N ASN A 36 -22.58 -13.42 14.13
CA ASN A 36 -23.59 -13.66 13.10
C ASN A 36 -23.76 -12.42 12.21
N TRP A 37 -23.74 -11.22 12.78
CA TRP A 37 -23.77 -9.97 12.00
C TRP A 37 -22.52 -9.81 11.14
N LEU A 38 -21.34 -10.18 11.65
CA LEU A 38 -20.11 -10.21 10.86
C LEU A 38 -20.15 -11.18 9.68
N LYS A 39 -21.16 -12.06 9.57
CA LYS A 39 -21.39 -12.92 8.40
C LYS A 39 -22.45 -12.34 7.45
N ASN A 40 -23.29 -11.43 7.92
CA ASN A 40 -24.31 -10.76 7.13
C ASN A 40 -23.67 -9.75 6.17
N GLU A 41 -24.12 -9.77 4.91
CA GLU A 41 -23.52 -8.96 3.84
C GLU A 41 -23.76 -7.46 4.03
N GLU A 42 -24.95 -7.04 4.45
CA GLU A 42 -25.28 -5.63 4.71
C GLU A 42 -24.39 -5.06 5.83
N PHE A 43 -24.20 -5.81 6.92
CA PHE A 43 -23.33 -5.41 8.03
C PHE A 43 -21.86 -5.32 7.62
N LYS A 44 -21.37 -6.28 6.83
CA LYS A 44 -19.99 -6.25 6.30
C LYS A 44 -19.77 -5.06 5.36
N ALA A 45 -20.74 -4.79 4.48
CA ALA A 45 -20.65 -3.70 3.51
C ALA A 45 -20.57 -2.35 4.21
N GLU A 46 -21.38 -2.14 5.26
CA GLU A 46 -21.34 -0.91 6.06
C GLU A 46 -20.01 -0.78 6.83
N LEU A 47 -19.53 -1.87 7.43
CA LEU A 47 -18.24 -1.88 8.13
C LEU A 47 -17.09 -1.51 7.19
N ASP A 48 -17.04 -2.10 5.98
CA ASP A 48 -16.02 -1.75 4.99
C ASP A 48 -16.17 -0.30 4.54
N THR A 49 -17.40 0.16 4.27
CA THR A 49 -17.67 1.55 3.86
C THR A 49 -17.11 2.56 4.87
N GLN A 50 -17.47 2.43 6.15
CA GLN A 50 -16.96 3.31 7.20
C GLN A 50 -15.43 3.21 7.36
N LEU A 51 -14.86 2.01 7.18
CA LEU A 51 -13.41 1.83 7.22
C LEU A 51 -12.72 2.55 6.04
N GLN A 52 -13.29 2.50 4.83
CA GLN A 52 -12.78 3.21 3.66
C GLN A 52 -12.91 4.73 3.81
N GLU A 53 -14.00 5.21 4.40
CA GLU A 53 -14.19 6.63 4.70
C GLU A 53 -13.10 7.14 5.64
N ILE A 54 -12.79 6.41 6.72
CA ILE A 54 -11.71 6.77 7.64
C ILE A 54 -10.36 6.78 6.94
N LYS A 55 -10.04 5.76 6.15
CA LYS A 55 -8.79 5.72 5.37
C LYS A 55 -8.69 6.92 4.43
N THR A 56 -9.79 7.27 3.77
CA THR A 56 -9.88 8.41 2.85
C THR A 56 -9.70 9.73 3.61
N ALA A 57 -10.34 9.88 4.77
CA ALA A 57 -10.21 11.06 5.62
C ALA A 57 -8.77 11.24 6.12
N VAL A 58 -8.12 10.16 6.57
CA VAL A 58 -6.70 10.16 6.98
C VAL A 58 -5.81 10.54 5.81
N LYS A 59 -6.01 9.92 4.63
CA LYS A 59 -5.26 10.26 3.41
C LYS A 59 -5.41 11.73 3.06
N ASN A 60 -6.63 12.25 3.05
CA ASN A 60 -6.91 13.65 2.76
C ASN A 60 -6.28 14.59 3.79
N ASN A 61 -6.24 14.20 5.06
CA ASN A 61 -5.57 14.97 6.11
C ASN A 61 -4.05 15.04 5.88
N ILE A 62 -3.42 13.92 5.51
CA ILE A 62 -1.99 13.86 5.17
C ILE A 62 -1.71 14.70 3.92
N VAL A 63 -2.51 14.54 2.87
CA VAL A 63 -2.38 15.31 1.63
C VAL A 63 -2.56 16.81 1.90
N GLY A 64 -3.54 17.21 2.71
CA GLY A 64 -3.72 18.61 3.09
C GLY A 64 -2.55 19.21 3.88
N LYS A 65 -1.76 18.37 4.54
CA LYS A 65 -0.54 18.75 5.27
C LYS A 65 0.73 18.61 4.43
N SER A 66 0.65 18.17 3.18
CA SER A 66 1.81 17.87 2.34
C SER A 66 2.78 19.05 2.21
N ASN A 67 2.24 20.26 1.98
CA ASN A 67 3.05 21.48 1.91
C ASN A 67 3.83 21.72 3.21
N SER A 68 3.17 21.58 4.37
CA SER A 68 3.85 21.75 5.66
C SER A 68 4.93 20.68 5.89
N VAL A 69 4.71 19.45 5.42
CA VAL A 69 5.72 18.39 5.50
C VAL A 69 6.92 18.74 4.60
N ILE A 70 6.67 19.22 3.38
CA ILE A 70 7.72 19.68 2.47
C ILE A 70 8.52 20.84 3.10
N ASP A 71 7.84 21.81 3.71
CA ASP A 71 8.49 22.94 4.40
C ASP A 71 9.41 22.46 5.53
N GLN A 72 9.00 21.43 6.28
CA GLN A 72 9.86 20.84 7.31
C GLN A 72 11.09 20.14 6.72
N ILE A 73 10.94 19.44 5.59
CA ILE A 73 12.07 18.80 4.90
C ILE A 73 13.05 19.85 4.38
N ILE A 74 12.56 20.94 3.78
CA ILE A 74 13.37 22.08 3.34
C ILE A 74 14.09 22.70 4.54
N LYS A 75 13.39 22.88 5.67
CA LYS A 75 14.02 23.38 6.90
C LYS A 75 15.16 22.48 7.38
N ILE A 76 14.98 21.15 7.37
CA ILE A 76 16.04 20.20 7.74
C ILE A 76 17.23 20.30 6.79
N ALA A 77 16.97 20.36 5.48
CA ALA A 77 18.00 20.52 4.47
C ALA A 77 18.86 21.79 4.71
N LEU A 78 18.23 22.91 5.06
CA LEU A 78 18.90 24.21 5.16
C LEU A 78 19.47 24.53 6.55
N THR A 79 18.94 23.94 7.63
CA THR A 79 19.23 24.40 9.01
C THR A 79 19.72 23.31 9.95
N SER A 80 19.75 22.04 9.52
CA SER A 80 20.23 20.94 10.36
C SER A 80 21.70 21.11 10.74
N LYS A 81 22.02 20.87 12.02
CA LYS A 81 23.40 20.79 12.51
C LYS A 81 24.13 19.52 12.07
N SER A 82 23.37 18.48 11.67
CA SER A 82 23.92 17.25 11.14
C SER A 82 24.00 17.35 9.62
N GLU A 83 25.22 17.33 9.09
CA GLU A 83 25.49 17.30 7.64
C GLU A 83 24.83 16.09 6.99
N LYS A 84 24.86 14.92 7.64
CA LYS A 84 24.18 13.71 7.14
C LYS A 84 22.68 13.91 7.01
N ALA A 85 22.02 14.52 7.99
CA ALA A 85 20.59 14.77 7.94
C ALA A 85 20.22 15.83 6.87
N SER A 86 21.04 16.87 6.73
CA SER A 86 20.89 17.88 5.68
C SER A 86 21.05 17.26 4.28
N LEU A 87 22.12 16.49 4.05
CA LEU A 87 22.39 15.80 2.80
C LEU A 87 21.28 14.82 2.44
N ASN A 88 20.81 14.01 3.39
CA ASN A 88 19.70 13.08 3.15
C ASN A 88 18.40 13.79 2.77
N ALA A 89 18.09 14.93 3.40
CA ALA A 89 16.92 15.74 3.05
C ALA A 89 17.06 16.34 1.63
N CYS A 90 18.24 16.85 1.28
CA CYS A 90 18.54 17.33 -0.07
C CYS A 90 18.39 16.22 -1.12
N ILE A 91 18.99 15.05 -0.88
CA ILE A 91 18.87 13.89 -1.77
C ILE A 91 17.40 13.50 -1.94
N TYR A 92 16.64 13.42 -0.85
CA TYR A 92 15.21 13.08 -0.93
C TYR A 92 14.41 14.05 -1.81
N LEU A 93 14.66 15.37 -1.68
CA LEU A 93 14.01 16.39 -2.50
C LEU A 93 14.41 16.27 -3.98
N LEU A 94 15.70 16.05 -4.26
CA LEU A 94 16.21 15.89 -5.63
C LEU A 94 15.69 14.60 -6.29
N ASP A 95 15.67 13.48 -5.56
CA ASP A 95 15.11 12.20 -6.00
C ASP A 95 13.63 12.32 -6.35
N HIS A 96 12.88 13.13 -5.61
CA HIS A 96 11.45 13.36 -5.88
C HIS A 96 11.23 14.22 -7.14
N LEU A 97 12.14 15.17 -7.40
CA LEU A 97 12.05 16.08 -8.55
C LEU A 97 12.57 15.46 -9.85
N LEU A 98 13.73 14.79 -9.78
CA LEU A 98 14.48 14.29 -10.94
C LEU A 98 14.26 12.79 -11.17
N GLY A 99 13.57 12.13 -10.25
CA GLY A 99 13.48 10.67 -10.20
C GLY A 99 14.71 10.07 -9.53
N LYS A 100 14.53 8.88 -8.95
CA LYS A 100 15.64 8.12 -8.37
C LYS A 100 16.47 7.51 -9.49
N PRO A 101 17.81 7.64 -9.48
CA PRO A 101 18.66 6.84 -10.34
C PRO A 101 18.46 5.37 -9.95
N THR A 102 17.66 4.64 -10.71
CA THR A 102 17.48 3.20 -10.49
C THR A 102 18.68 2.48 -11.09
N THR A 103 19.60 2.01 -10.25
CA THR A 103 20.52 0.96 -10.67
C THR A 103 19.71 -0.34 -10.77
N LYS A 104 19.03 -0.54 -11.91
CA LYS A 104 18.56 -1.88 -12.26
C LYS A 104 19.82 -2.71 -12.53
N ILE A 105 20.34 -3.38 -11.50
CA ILE A 105 21.05 -4.62 -11.78
C ILE A 105 19.94 -5.54 -12.25
N ALA A 106 19.78 -5.68 -13.56
CA ALA A 106 18.98 -6.75 -14.10
C ALA A 106 19.67 -8.04 -13.67
N ASP A 107 19.12 -8.73 -12.67
CA ASP A 107 19.38 -10.15 -12.52
C ASP A 107 18.81 -10.80 -13.78
N VAL A 108 19.66 -10.93 -14.81
CA VAL A 108 19.40 -11.75 -15.97
C VAL A 108 19.58 -13.20 -15.52
N THR A 109 18.70 -13.67 -14.63
CA THR A 109 18.45 -15.10 -14.48
C THR A 109 17.29 -15.46 -15.41
N ASP A 110 17.44 -15.09 -16.68
CA ASP A 110 16.65 -15.73 -17.73
C ASP A 110 17.13 -17.18 -17.77
N GLN A 111 16.20 -18.07 -17.42
CA GLN A 111 16.39 -19.50 -17.52
C GLN A 111 16.86 -19.83 -18.93
N GLU A 112 18.06 -20.40 -19.02
CA GLU A 112 18.56 -21.06 -20.22
C GLU A 112 17.50 -22.08 -20.67
N LYS A 113 16.69 -21.71 -21.67
CA LYS A 113 16.16 -22.69 -22.59
C LYS A 113 17.24 -22.89 -23.62
N GLU A 114 18.01 -23.97 -23.44
CA GLU A 114 18.77 -24.59 -24.53
C GLU A 114 17.82 -24.78 -25.71
N ASN A 115 17.94 -23.90 -26.71
CA ASN A 115 17.71 -24.29 -28.09
C ASN A 115 19.12 -24.44 -28.66
N ASP A 116 19.63 -25.67 -28.62
CA ASP A 116 20.82 -26.07 -29.34
C ASP A 116 20.55 -25.92 -30.84
N ILE A 117 20.92 -24.76 -31.39
CA ILE A 117 20.92 -24.52 -32.83
C ILE A 117 22.31 -24.90 -33.31
N ASP A 118 22.40 -26.12 -33.84
CA ASP A 118 23.59 -26.69 -34.47
C ASP A 118 23.91 -25.92 -35.77
N LEU A 119 24.68 -24.83 -35.62
CA LEU A 119 25.02 -23.87 -36.67
C LEU A 119 25.74 -24.52 -37.87
N ASP A 120 26.36 -25.69 -37.66
CA ASP A 120 27.07 -26.45 -38.69
C ASP A 120 26.10 -27.07 -39.71
N LYS A 121 24.84 -27.37 -39.33
CA LYS A 121 23.82 -27.91 -40.25
C LYS A 121 23.16 -26.86 -41.13
N GLU A 122 23.11 -25.60 -40.70
CA GLU A 122 22.53 -24.50 -41.50
C GLU A 122 23.47 -24.07 -42.65
N LEU A 123 24.79 -24.14 -42.44
CA LEU A 123 25.81 -23.79 -43.44
C LEU A 123 25.84 -24.75 -44.65
N GLU A 124 25.48 -26.02 -44.48
CA GLU A 124 25.38 -27.00 -45.59
C GLU A 124 24.16 -26.76 -46.50
N SER A 125 23.19 -25.95 -46.05
CA SER A 125 21.94 -25.71 -46.78
C SER A 125 21.96 -24.45 -47.66
N ILE A 126 23.07 -23.71 -47.68
CA ILE A 126 23.25 -22.56 -48.57
C ILE A 126 23.85 -23.06 -49.89
N PRO A 127 23.11 -23.11 -51.00
CA PRO A 127 23.70 -23.41 -52.30
C PRO A 127 24.75 -22.35 -52.65
N GLU A 128 25.96 -22.80 -53.00
CA GLU A 128 27.02 -21.93 -53.54
C GLU A 128 26.47 -21.16 -54.75
N ILE A 129 26.57 -19.83 -54.69
CA ILE A 129 26.25 -18.97 -55.82
C ILE A 129 27.47 -19.02 -56.77
N GLU A 130 27.41 -19.87 -57.80
CA GLU A 130 28.20 -19.71 -59.04
C GLU A 130 27.43 -18.91 -60.09
#